data_AF-B1TFB1-F1
#
_entry.id   AF-B1TFB1-F1
#
_cell.length_a   1.000
_cell.length_b   1.000
_cell.length_c   1.000
_cell.angle_alpha   90.00
_cell.angle_beta   90.00
_cell.angle_gamma   90.00
#
_symmetry.space_group_name_H-M   'P 1'
#
loop_
_entity.id
_entity.type
_entity.pdbx_description
1 polymer ?
#
loop_
_entity_poly.entity_id
_entity_poly.type
_entity_poly.pdbx_seq_one_letter_code
_entity_poly.pdbx_strand_id
1 'polypeptide(L)'
;MKLSITVACMLSACASTAALAAPHLTPQECNAYPFVHTRHEVTHADLVRELTELEQVGYDPAHNSPYYPDDLDGAQRRLAAEYRADCTHALTADARTDAH
;
A
#
# COMPACT_ATOMS: atom_id res chain seq x y z
N MET A 1 -14.26 35.29 46.31
CA MET A 1 -13.90 36.07 45.11
C MET A 1 -12.42 36.42 45.18
N LYS A 2 -11.55 35.68 44.48
CA LYS A 2 -10.18 36.10 44.16
C LYS A 2 -9.84 35.48 42.80
N LEU A 3 -9.92 36.34 41.79
CA LEU A 3 -9.53 36.08 40.42
C LEU A 3 -8.01 36.08 40.32
N SER A 4 -7.49 35.35 39.34
CA SER A 4 -6.20 35.55 38.66
C SER A 4 -4.94 34.99 39.35
N ILE A 5 -4.54 33.78 38.94
CA ILE A 5 -3.16 33.51 38.52
C ILE A 5 -3.24 32.86 37.13
N THR A 6 -2.97 33.70 36.14
CA THR A 6 -2.75 33.37 34.74
C THR A 6 -1.43 32.63 34.55
N VAL A 7 -1.36 31.90 33.42
CA VAL A 7 -0.16 31.49 32.68
C VAL A 7 0.42 30.13 33.06
N ALA A 8 0.66 29.32 32.02
CA ALA A 8 1.54 28.15 31.95
C ALA A 8 0.92 26.75 32.20
N CYS A 9 -0.15 26.40 31.49
CA CYS A 9 -0.22 25.03 30.96
C CYS A 9 0.03 25.09 29.46
N MET A 10 1.33 25.04 29.18
CA MET A 10 2.01 24.60 27.98
C MET A 10 1.15 24.38 26.73
N LEU A 11 1.56 25.11 25.70
CA LEU A 11 1.34 24.83 24.30
C LEU A 11 1.45 23.31 24.05
N SER A 12 0.32 22.63 23.94
CA SER A 12 0.26 21.32 23.29
C SER A 12 0.36 21.59 21.80
N ALA A 13 1.59 21.80 21.33
CA ALA A 13 1.91 21.78 19.92
C ALA A 13 1.61 20.36 19.41
N CYS A 14 0.46 20.19 18.78
CA CYS A 14 0.20 19.03 17.94
C CYS A 14 1.20 19.10 16.77
N ALA A 15 2.38 18.53 16.97
CA ALA A 15 3.28 18.21 15.88
C ALA A 15 2.62 17.08 15.09
N SER A 16 1.75 17.44 14.14
CA SER A 16 1.33 16.53 13.08
C SER A 16 2.58 16.20 12.28
N THR A 17 3.25 15.12 12.67
CA THR A 17 4.18 14.44 11.78
C THR A 17 3.32 13.93 10.63
N ALA A 18 3.30 14.68 9.53
CA ALA A 18 2.98 14.10 8.25
C ALA A 18 4.12 13.10 7.98
N ALA A 19 3.98 11.88 8.50
CA ALA A 19 4.67 10.76 7.94
C ALA A 19 4.22 10.74 6.48
N LEU A 20 5.12 11.10 5.56
CA LEU A 20 4.94 10.72 4.17
C LEU A 20 4.96 9.21 4.20
N ALA A 21 3.77 8.63 4.32
CA ALA A 21 3.58 7.21 4.36
C ALA A 21 4.12 6.66 3.04
N ALA A 22 4.76 5.49 3.10
CA ALA A 22 5.20 4.78 1.92
C ALA A 22 3.98 4.56 0.99
N PRO A 23 4.17 4.23 -0.31
CA PRO A 23 3.07 3.68 -1.09
C PRO A 23 2.43 2.52 -0.32
N HIS A 24 1.16 2.67 0.08
CA HIS A 24 0.43 1.69 0.87
C HIS A 24 -0.77 1.21 0.09
N LEU A 25 -1.04 -0.10 0.18
CA LEU A 25 -2.23 -0.70 -0.42
C LEU A 25 -3.46 -0.38 0.42
N THR A 26 -4.53 0.01 -0.25
CA THR A 26 -5.84 0.14 0.36
C THR A 26 -6.43 -1.24 0.70
N PRO A 27 -7.39 -1.32 1.65
CA PRO A 27 -8.09 -2.57 1.92
C PRO A 27 -8.78 -3.18 0.69
N GLN A 28 -9.19 -2.34 -0.27
CA GLN A 28 -9.77 -2.81 -1.53
C GLN A 28 -8.72 -3.47 -2.42
N GLU A 29 -7.55 -2.85 -2.59
CA GLU A 29 -6.43 -3.39 -3.39
C GLU A 29 -5.90 -4.70 -2.80
N CYS A 30 -5.85 -4.83 -1.47
CA CYS A 30 -5.53 -6.09 -0.79
C CYS A 30 -6.39 -7.29 -1.19
N ASN A 31 -7.60 -7.04 -1.72
CA ASN A 31 -8.55 -8.08 -2.12
C ASN A 31 -8.81 -8.10 -3.64
N ALA A 32 -7.95 -7.45 -4.42
CA ALA A 32 -8.05 -7.37 -5.87
C ALA A 32 -6.92 -8.16 -6.55
N TYR A 33 -7.06 -8.34 -7.87
CA TYR A 33 -5.94 -8.73 -8.73
C TYR A 33 -4.83 -7.66 -8.62
N PRO A 34 -3.54 -8.04 -8.53
CA PRO A 34 -2.99 -9.38 -8.77
C PRO A 34 -2.93 -10.31 -7.54
N PHE A 35 -3.24 -9.82 -6.34
CA PHE A 35 -3.06 -10.60 -5.10
C PHE A 35 -4.11 -11.68 -4.90
N VAL A 36 -5.35 -11.43 -5.33
CA VAL A 36 -6.46 -12.38 -5.25
C VAL A 36 -6.83 -12.85 -6.64
N HIS A 37 -6.98 -14.16 -6.81
CA HIS A 37 -7.46 -14.73 -8.07
C HIS A 37 -8.89 -14.26 -8.37
N THR A 38 -9.08 -13.68 -9.54
CA THR A 38 -10.39 -13.25 -10.01
C THR A 38 -11.22 -14.46 -10.45
N ARG A 39 -12.53 -14.41 -10.17
CA ARG A 39 -13.49 -15.40 -10.72
C ARG A 39 -13.94 -15.09 -12.15
N HIS A 40 -13.44 -13.99 -12.69
CA HIS A 40 -13.69 -13.49 -14.04
C HIS A 40 -12.36 -13.37 -14.78
N GLU A 41 -12.44 -13.29 -16.11
CA GLU A 41 -11.28 -12.96 -16.93
C GLU A 41 -10.69 -11.61 -16.50
N VAL A 42 -9.36 -11.52 -16.49
CA VAL A 42 -8.65 -10.29 -16.14
C VAL A 42 -9.11 -9.15 -17.04
N THR A 43 -9.62 -8.09 -16.44
CA THR A 43 -10.14 -6.93 -17.18
C THR A 43 -9.05 -5.89 -17.40
N HIS A 44 -9.27 -4.97 -18.34
CA HIS A 44 -8.40 -3.81 -18.50
C HIS A 44 -8.29 -2.97 -17.21
N ALA A 45 -9.37 -2.91 -16.42
CA ALA A 45 -9.35 -2.19 -15.13
C ALA A 45 -8.46 -2.88 -14.10
N ASP A 46 -8.36 -4.22 -14.13
CA ASP A 46 -7.43 -4.96 -13.27
C ASP A 46 -5.98 -4.70 -13.66
N LEU A 47 -5.68 -4.69 -14.96
CA LEU A 47 -4.33 -4.40 -15.46
C LEU A 47 -3.88 -2.96 -15.14
N VAL A 48 -4.78 -1.98 -15.30
CA VAL A 48 -4.46 -0.58 -14.94
C VAL A 48 -4.20 -0.43 -13.45
N ARG A 49 -4.94 -1.16 -12.61
CA ARG A 49 -4.69 -1.19 -11.16
C ARG A 49 -3.33 -1.80 -10.85
N GLU A 50 -3.02 -2.99 -11.35
CA GLU A 50 -1.71 -3.63 -11.15
C GLU A 50 -0.57 -2.68 -11.60
N LEU A 51 -0.73 -2.04 -12.76
CA LEU A 51 0.26 -1.09 -13.25
C LEU A 51 0.44 0.11 -12.32
N THR A 52 -0.67 0.67 -11.82
CA THR A 52 -0.64 1.79 -10.85
C THR A 52 0.07 1.39 -9.56
N GLU A 53 -0.18 0.18 -9.05
CA GLU A 53 0.47 -0.37 -7.86
C GLU A 53 1.97 -0.57 -8.09
N LEU A 54 2.38 -1.05 -9.27
CA LEU A 54 3.79 -1.17 -9.66
C LEU A 54 4.47 0.21 -9.76
N GLU A 55 3.80 1.20 -10.35
CA GLU A 55 4.29 2.57 -10.45
C GLU A 55 4.50 3.22 -9.08
N GLN A 56 3.58 2.98 -8.14
CA GLN A 56 3.69 3.45 -6.75
C GLN A 56 4.94 2.91 -6.06
N VAL A 57 5.36 1.68 -6.36
CA VAL A 57 6.61 1.11 -5.85
C VAL A 57 7.80 1.36 -6.78
N GLY A 58 7.68 2.28 -7.74
CA GLY A 58 8.80 2.80 -8.55
C GLY A 58 9.09 2.04 -9.83
N TYR A 59 8.12 1.31 -10.39
CA TYR A 59 8.18 0.89 -11.80
C TYR A 59 7.88 2.09 -12.71
N ASP A 60 8.63 2.25 -13.80
CA ASP A 60 8.31 3.24 -14.82
C ASP A 60 8.07 2.51 -16.16
N PRO A 61 6.80 2.33 -16.58
CA PRO A 61 6.48 1.65 -17.83
C PRO A 61 6.80 2.49 -19.08
N ALA A 62 6.94 3.81 -18.95
CA ALA A 62 7.30 4.69 -20.06
C ALA A 62 8.82 4.70 -20.32
N HIS A 63 9.62 4.27 -19.34
CA HIS A 63 11.05 4.16 -19.47
C HIS A 63 11.45 2.97 -20.36
N ASN A 64 12.26 3.25 -21.38
CA ASN A 64 12.85 2.23 -22.26
C ASN A 64 14.06 1.56 -21.61
N SER A 65 13.86 0.93 -20.46
CA SER A 65 14.93 0.33 -19.69
C SER A 65 15.65 -0.78 -20.46
N PRO A 66 17.00 -0.82 -20.48
CA PRO A 66 17.74 -1.96 -21.00
C PRO A 66 17.71 -3.17 -20.05
N TYR A 67 17.17 -3.02 -18.84
CA TYR A 67 17.12 -4.05 -17.79
C TYR A 67 15.77 -4.74 -17.70
N TYR A 68 14.93 -4.69 -18.75
CA TYR A 68 13.72 -5.51 -18.79
C TYR A 68 14.10 -7.01 -18.93
N PRO A 69 13.52 -7.93 -18.13
CA PRO A 69 12.43 -7.73 -17.17
C PRO A 69 12.85 -7.45 -15.71
N ASP A 70 14.15 -7.43 -15.38
CA ASP A 70 14.66 -7.31 -14.01
C ASP A 70 14.07 -6.12 -13.21
N ASP A 71 13.83 -4.99 -13.88
CA ASP A 71 13.20 -3.80 -13.25
C ASP A 71 11.74 -4.08 -12.84
N LEU A 72 10.99 -4.79 -13.68
CA LEU A 72 9.61 -5.22 -13.40
C LEU A 72 9.61 -6.23 -12.24
N ASP A 73 10.49 -7.23 -12.28
CA ASP A 73 10.63 -8.20 -11.20
C ASP A 73 11.00 -7.51 -9.87
N GLY A 74 11.85 -6.47 -9.96
CA GLY A 74 12.21 -5.61 -8.84
C GLY A 74 11.01 -4.90 -8.23
N ALA A 75 10.15 -4.30 -9.06
CA ALA A 75 8.93 -3.65 -8.63
C ALA A 75 7.92 -4.65 -8.03
N GLN A 76 7.70 -5.80 -8.67
CA GLN A 76 6.84 -6.85 -8.13
C GLN A 76 7.28 -7.33 -6.75
N ARG A 77 8.59 -7.48 -6.49
CA ARG A 77 9.10 -7.82 -5.16
C ARG A 77 8.82 -6.75 -4.12
N ARG A 78 8.93 -5.47 -4.48
CA ARG A 78 8.61 -4.34 -3.59
C ARG A 78 7.11 -4.29 -3.32
N LEU A 79 6.28 -4.44 -4.35
CA LEU A 79 4.83 -4.51 -4.22
C LEU A 79 4.39 -5.68 -3.31
N ALA A 80 5.01 -6.84 -3.46
CA ALA A 80 4.76 -7.97 -2.56
C ALA A 80 5.19 -7.69 -1.10
N ALA A 81 6.15 -6.80 -0.87
CA ALA A 81 6.51 -6.35 0.47
C ALA A 81 5.44 -5.44 1.06
N GLU A 82 4.91 -4.48 0.28
CA GLU A 82 3.78 -3.65 0.71
C GLU A 82 2.54 -4.50 1.00
N TYR A 83 2.25 -5.50 0.17
CA TYR A 83 1.16 -6.46 0.43
C TYR A 83 1.31 -7.18 1.77
N ARG A 84 2.52 -7.63 2.11
CA ARG A 84 2.76 -8.27 3.41
C ARG A 84 2.61 -7.30 4.59
N ALA A 85 2.94 -6.02 4.39
CA ALA A 85 2.81 -5.00 5.42
C ALA A 85 1.34 -4.60 5.65
N ASP A 86 0.60 -4.35 4.58
CA ASP A 86 -0.72 -3.71 4.65
C ASP A 86 -1.88 -4.72 4.68
N CYS A 87 -1.70 -5.91 4.10
CA CYS A 87 -2.78 -6.86 3.83
C CYS A 87 -2.80 -8.06 4.79
N THR A 88 -2.46 -7.85 6.07
CA THR A 88 -2.41 -8.93 7.09
C THR A 88 -3.72 -9.74 7.16
N HIS A 89 -4.88 -9.09 6.99
CA HIS A 89 -6.19 -9.75 7.00
C HIS A 89 -6.37 -10.71 5.80
N ALA A 90 -5.91 -10.31 4.62
CA ALA A 90 -5.99 -11.12 3.40
C ALA A 90 -5.12 -12.37 3.51
N LEU A 91 -3.89 -12.23 4.04
CA LEU A 91 -3.00 -13.36 4.31
C LEU A 91 -3.63 -14.41 5.25
N THR A 92 -4.36 -13.96 6.27
CA THR A 92 -5.04 -14.89 7.19
C THR A 92 -6.25 -15.58 6.58
N ALA A 93 -6.88 -14.99 5.56
CA ALA A 93 -7.99 -15.59 4.84
C ALA A 93 -7.50 -16.72 3.92
N ASP A 94 -6.40 -16.50 3.20
CA ASP A 94 -5.78 -17.50 2.32
C ASP A 94 -5.32 -18.74 3.10
N ALA A 95 -4.65 -18.54 4.25
CA ALA A 95 -4.24 -19.62 5.13
C ALA A 95 -5.42 -20.46 5.68
N ARG A 96 -6.62 -19.88 5.77
CA ARG A 96 -7.84 -20.61 6.19
C ARG A 96 -8.41 -21.45 5.06
N THR A 97 -8.33 -20.98 3.81
CA THR A 97 -8.83 -21.73 2.65
C THR A 97 -8.01 -22.97 2.33
N ASP A 98 -6.73 -23.01 2.72
CA ASP A 98 -5.86 -24.21 2.57
C ASP A 98 -6.11 -25.30 3.63
N ALA A 99 -6.92 -25.01 4.66
CA ALA A 99 -7.19 -25.92 5.78
C ALA A 99 -8.49 -26.74 5.62
N HIS A 100 -9.07 -26.79 4.42
CA HIS A 100 -10.31 -27.51 4.10
C HIS A 100 -10.16 -28.36 2.83
#